data_AF-A0A7X2NRM0-F1
#
_entry.id   AF-A0A7X2NRM0-F1
#
_cell.length_a   1.000
_cell.length_b   1.000
_cell.length_c   1.000
_cell.angle_alpha   90.00
_cell.angle_beta   90.00
_cell.angle_gamma   90.00
#
_symmetry.space_group_name_H-M   'P 1'
#
loop_
_entity.id
_entity.type
_entity.pdbx_description
1 polymer ?
#
loop_
_entity_poly.entity_id
_entity_poly.type
_entity_poly.pdbx_seq_one_letter_code
_entity_poly.pdbx_strand_id
1 'polypeptide(L)'
;MNIFLLFLHFFLNPQINQYSDEYIHLKLEMSSPIWELLDLMLVEYADKTEIIQKILKSMTFSLMMYLTREHGKQQNQEQEKSAADEMILRIEKYINSASLGSLSAHFGYHPNYIYAMLHKKTGKAISELLLSFRVQQAELLLKDIDLSGENR
;
A
#
# COMPACT_ATOMS: atom_id res chain seq x y z
N MET A 1 -2.33 28.32 6.50
CA MET A 1 -2.04 27.12 5.69
C MET A 1 -3.08 26.06 6.04
N ASN A 2 -3.86 25.59 5.06
CA ASN A 2 -5.04 24.74 5.30
C ASN A 2 -4.59 23.30 5.63
N ILE A 3 -4.92 22.81 6.83
CA ILE A 3 -4.47 21.51 7.34
C ILE A 3 -4.88 20.36 6.39
N PHE A 4 -6.02 20.51 5.72
CA PHE A 4 -6.55 19.55 4.75
C PHE A 4 -5.65 19.43 3.51
N LEU A 5 -5.10 20.54 3.01
CA LEU A 5 -4.20 20.52 1.85
C LEU A 5 -2.86 19.85 2.17
N LEU A 6 -2.30 20.14 3.36
CA LEU A 6 -1.09 19.48 3.84
C LEU A 6 -1.31 17.97 4.00
N PHE A 7 -2.49 17.61 4.51
CA PHE A 7 -2.90 16.22 4.67
C PHE A 7 -3.08 15.52 3.31
N LEU A 8 -3.84 16.10 2.37
CA LEU A 8 -4.02 15.54 1.03
C LEU A 8 -2.67 15.34 0.33
N HIS A 9 -1.77 16.31 0.43
CA HIS A 9 -0.41 16.19 -0.12
C HIS A 9 0.38 15.03 0.50
N PHE A 10 0.26 14.80 1.82
CA PHE A 10 0.87 13.65 2.48
C PHE A 10 0.31 12.31 1.96
N PHE A 11 -1.00 12.22 1.71
CA PHE A 11 -1.64 11.00 1.18
C PHE A 11 -1.40 10.77 -0.31
N LEU A 12 -1.15 11.82 -1.09
CA LEU A 12 -0.91 11.73 -2.54
C LEU A 12 0.56 11.51 -2.90
N ASN A 13 1.49 11.95 -2.05
CA ASN A 13 2.93 11.70 -2.23
C ASN A 13 3.32 10.22 -2.49
N PRO A 14 2.73 9.21 -1.82
CA PRO A 14 3.03 7.80 -2.11
C PRO A 14 2.64 7.34 -3.52
N GLN A 15 1.85 8.09 -4.29
CA GLN A 15 1.55 7.76 -5.69
C GLN A 15 2.84 7.73 -6.54
N ILE A 16 3.83 8.55 -6.19
CA ILE A 16 5.11 8.70 -6.91
C ILE A 16 6.13 7.64 -6.43
N ASN A 17 5.92 7.03 -5.25
CA ASN A 17 6.83 6.02 -4.69
C ASN A 17 6.11 5.00 -3.80
N GLN A 18 5.24 4.19 -4.41
CA GLN A 18 4.45 3.15 -3.74
C GLN A 18 5.26 1.95 -3.21
N TYR A 19 6.59 1.96 -3.32
CA TYR A 19 7.47 0.91 -2.81
C TYR A 19 8.41 1.43 -1.71
N SER A 20 8.23 2.68 -1.27
CA SER A 20 8.94 3.21 -0.13
C SER A 20 8.39 2.63 1.17
N ASP A 21 9.29 2.16 2.03
CA ASP A 21 9.00 1.72 3.40
C ASP A 21 8.46 2.85 4.31
N GLU A 22 8.39 4.09 3.80
CA GLU A 22 7.95 5.27 4.56
C GLU A 22 6.43 5.47 4.59
N TYR A 23 5.65 4.68 3.82
CA TYR A 23 4.21 4.85 3.70
C TYR A 23 3.41 3.62 4.14
N ILE A 24 2.20 3.87 4.65
CA ILE A 24 1.25 2.82 5.02
C ILE A 24 0.41 2.48 3.80
N HIS A 25 0.46 1.22 3.35
CA HIS A 25 -0.38 0.73 2.26
C HIS A 25 -1.74 0.27 2.78
N LEU A 26 -2.78 1.04 2.45
CA LEU A 26 -4.17 0.73 2.79
C LEU A 26 -4.92 0.32 1.53
N LYS A 27 -5.49 -0.88 1.55
CA LYS A 27 -6.42 -1.31 0.49
C LYS A 27 -7.83 -0.84 0.84
N LEU A 28 -8.39 0.08 0.07
CA LEU A 28 -9.75 0.57 0.29
C LEU A 28 -10.70 -0.13 -0.66
N GLU A 29 -11.73 -0.78 -0.12
CA GLU A 29 -12.84 -1.28 -0.94
C GLU A 29 -13.63 -0.10 -1.53
N MET A 30 -14.20 -0.28 -2.72
CA MET A 30 -15.01 0.76 -3.38
C MET A 30 -16.26 1.15 -2.56
N SER A 31 -16.76 0.24 -1.72
CA SER A 31 -17.87 0.47 -0.78
C SER A 31 -17.44 1.15 0.53
N SER A 32 -16.17 1.54 0.67
CA SER A 32 -15.67 2.15 1.90
C SER A 32 -16.29 3.54 2.10
N PRO A 33 -16.80 3.86 3.31
CA PRO A 33 -17.31 5.19 3.64
C PRO A 33 -16.23 6.28 3.57
N ILE A 34 -14.96 5.89 3.46
CA ILE A 34 -13.83 6.81 3.25
C ILE A 34 -13.98 7.57 1.92
N TRP A 35 -14.50 6.93 0.86
CA TRP A 35 -14.66 7.57 -0.44
C TRP A 35 -15.73 8.67 -0.39
N GLU A 36 -16.90 8.37 0.18
CA GLU A 36 -17.98 9.34 0.36
C GLU A 36 -17.55 10.52 1.24
N LEU A 37 -16.76 10.25 2.28
CA LEU A 37 -16.21 11.29 3.16
C LEU A 37 -15.22 12.19 2.41
N LEU A 38 -14.36 11.63 1.57
CA LEU A 38 -13.43 12.42 0.74
C LEU A 38 -14.18 13.30 -0.27
N ASP A 39 -15.22 12.77 -0.91
CA ASP A 39 -16.06 13.54 -1.84
C ASP A 39 -16.74 14.72 -1.12
N LEU A 40 -17.30 14.47 0.06
CA LEU A 40 -17.92 15.51 0.88
C LEU A 40 -16.89 16.58 1.29
N MET A 41 -15.69 16.18 1.69
CA MET A 41 -14.61 17.11 2.01
C MET A 41 -14.19 17.95 0.80
N LEU A 42 -14.19 17.38 -0.40
CA LEU A 42 -13.84 18.09 -1.64
C LEU A 42 -14.89 19.16 -1.98
N VAL A 43 -16.18 18.83 -1.83
CA VAL A 43 -17.29 19.78 -2.01
C VAL A 43 -17.18 20.92 -1.01
N GLU A 44 -16.99 20.62 0.28
CA GLU A 44 -16.86 21.63 1.33
C GLU A 44 -15.63 22.52 1.11
N TYR A 45 -14.51 21.96 0.63
CA TYR A 45 -13.30 22.72 0.36
C TYR A 45 -13.47 23.82 -0.71
N ALA A 46 -14.45 23.71 -1.61
CA ALA A 46 -14.68 24.68 -2.66
C ALA A 46 -15.10 26.07 -2.13
N ASP A 47 -15.65 26.14 -0.91
CA ASP A 47 -16.06 27.39 -0.27
C ASP A 47 -15.10 27.78 0.88
N LYS A 48 -14.79 29.07 0.99
CA LYS A 48 -13.64 29.60 1.76
C LYS A 48 -14.02 30.22 3.10
N THR A 49 -15.19 29.89 3.65
CA THR A 49 -15.63 30.45 4.93
C THR A 49 -14.89 29.85 6.14
N GLU A 50 -14.81 30.60 7.24
CA GLU A 50 -14.22 30.10 8.50
C GLU A 50 -15.00 28.92 9.10
N ILE A 51 -16.30 28.83 8.84
CA ILE A 51 -17.15 27.73 9.30
C ILE A 51 -16.74 26.44 8.59
N ILE A 52 -16.50 26.50 7.29
CA ILE A 52 -16.04 25.36 6.49
C ILE A 52 -14.68 24.85 6.98
N GLN A 53 -13.78 25.74 7.38
CA GLN A 53 -12.49 25.32 7.98
C GLN A 53 -12.68 24.49 9.26
N LYS A 54 -13.73 24.77 10.05
CA LYS A 54 -14.07 23.94 11.23
C LYS A 54 -14.67 22.60 10.81
N ILE A 55 -15.55 22.59 9.81
CA ILE A 55 -16.17 21.38 9.27
C ILE A 55 -15.10 20.43 8.69
N LEU A 56 -14.22 20.95 7.83
CA LEU A 56 -13.10 20.19 7.25
C LEU A 56 -12.18 19.59 8.31
N LYS A 57 -11.90 20.33 9.39
CA LYS A 57 -11.10 19.80 10.51
C LYS A 57 -11.79 18.59 11.15
N SER A 58 -13.09 18.70 11.47
CA SER A 58 -13.86 17.59 12.03
C SER A 58 -13.92 16.38 11.09
N MET A 59 -14.10 16.61 9.79
CA MET A 59 -14.07 15.55 8.78
C MET A 59 -12.69 14.89 8.67
N THR A 60 -11.61 15.66 8.78
CA THR A 60 -10.24 15.13 8.79
C THR A 60 -10.02 14.17 9.96
N PHE A 61 -10.55 14.49 11.14
CA PHE A 61 -10.51 13.56 12.28
C PHE A 61 -11.33 12.29 12.02
N SER A 62 -12.53 12.43 11.45
CA SER A 62 -13.36 11.27 11.08
C SER A 62 -12.64 10.37 10.08
N LEU A 63 -12.01 10.95 9.06
CA LEU A 63 -11.22 10.26 8.05
C LEU A 63 -10.09 9.46 8.72
N MET A 64 -9.35 10.07 9.65
CA MET A 64 -8.28 9.39 10.38
C MET A 64 -8.80 8.19 11.19
N MET A 65 -9.96 8.33 11.83
CA MET A 65 -10.59 7.22 12.57
C MET A 65 -10.95 6.06 11.64
N TYR A 66 -11.51 6.35 10.46
CA TYR A 66 -11.84 5.31 9.47
C TYR A 66 -10.57 4.65 8.92
N LEU A 67 -9.54 5.41 8.56
CA LEU A 67 -8.26 4.88 8.09
C LEU A 67 -7.60 3.99 9.15
N THR A 68 -7.61 4.41 10.41
CA THR A 68 -7.05 3.62 11.53
C THR A 68 -7.82 2.32 11.73
N ARG A 69 -9.15 2.35 11.58
CA ARG A 69 -10.01 1.16 11.68
C ARG A 69 -9.74 0.17 10.55
N GLU A 70 -9.65 0.65 9.31
CA GLU A 70 -9.35 -0.20 8.15
C GLU A 70 -7.93 -0.78 8.23
N HIS A 71 -6.96 0.02 8.68
CA HIS A 71 -5.62 -0.46 8.96
C HIS A 71 -5.61 -1.58 10.02
N GLY A 72 -6.33 -1.41 11.13
CA GLY A 72 -6.44 -2.44 12.17
C GLY A 72 -7.10 -3.73 11.68
N LYS A 73 -8.14 -3.63 10.84
CA LYS A 73 -8.77 -4.81 10.21
C LYS A 73 -7.78 -5.56 9.31
N GLN A 74 -7.05 -4.82 8.48
CA GLN A 74 -6.05 -5.41 7.59
C GLN A 74 -4.95 -6.06 8.40
N GLN A 75 -4.38 -5.39 9.40
CA GLN A 75 -3.35 -5.93 10.27
C GLN A 75 -3.80 -7.19 11.02
N ASN A 76 -5.07 -7.27 11.46
CA ASN A 76 -5.61 -8.48 12.06
C ASN A 76 -5.75 -9.63 11.04
N GLN A 77 -6.15 -9.33 9.80
CA GLN A 77 -6.09 -10.32 8.70
C GLN A 77 -4.64 -10.70 8.36
N GLU A 78 -3.67 -9.78 8.53
CA GLU A 78 -2.26 -10.10 8.36
C GLU A 78 -1.72 -11.04 9.44
N GLN A 79 -2.24 -10.98 10.66
CA GLN A 79 -1.86 -11.93 11.72
C GLN A 79 -2.37 -13.36 11.47
N GLU A 80 -3.39 -13.54 10.62
CA GLU A 80 -3.86 -14.86 10.16
C GLU A 80 -3.04 -15.40 8.97
N LYS A 81 -2.07 -14.64 8.45
CA LYS A 81 -1.24 -15.05 7.31
C LYS A 81 -0.36 -16.24 7.69
N SER A 82 -0.27 -17.19 6.77
CA SER A 82 0.63 -18.34 6.91
C SER A 82 2.08 -17.86 6.76
N ALA A 83 3.06 -18.57 7.33
CA ALA A 83 4.48 -18.27 7.12
C ALA A 83 4.87 -18.19 5.63
N ALA A 84 4.15 -18.89 4.74
CA ALA A 84 4.35 -18.78 3.29
C ALA A 84 3.91 -17.41 2.73
N ASP A 85 2.87 -16.78 3.28
CA ASP A 85 2.47 -15.41 2.91
C ASP A 85 3.52 -14.39 3.35
N GLU A 86 4.04 -14.52 4.56
CA GLU A 86 5.11 -13.66 5.06
C GLU A 86 6.37 -13.77 4.20
N MET A 87 6.70 -14.98 3.75
CA MET A 87 7.79 -15.21 2.80
C MET A 87 7.55 -14.50 1.46
N ILE A 88 6.32 -14.56 0.93
CA ILE A 88 5.95 -13.89 -0.32
C ILE A 88 6.05 -12.36 -0.17
N LEU A 89 5.50 -11.79 0.91
CA LEU A 89 5.59 -10.37 1.21
C LEU A 89 7.05 -9.91 1.33
N ARG A 90 7.90 -10.73 1.94
CA ARG A 90 9.32 -10.42 2.03
C ARG A 90 10.03 -10.49 0.68
N ILE A 91 9.65 -11.42 -0.20
CA ILE A 91 10.18 -11.48 -1.57
C ILE A 91 9.78 -10.23 -2.36
N GLU A 92 8.53 -9.79 -2.23
CA GLU A 92 8.03 -8.56 -2.85
C GLU A 92 8.79 -7.33 -2.34
N LYS A 93 8.97 -7.21 -1.02
CA LYS A 93 9.72 -6.11 -0.39
C LYS A 93 11.19 -6.06 -0.79
N TYR A 94 11.86 -7.20 -0.96
CA TYR A 94 13.29 -7.29 -1.28
C TYR A 94 13.55 -7.92 -2.65
N ILE A 95 12.83 -7.46 -3.67
CA ILE A 95 12.81 -8.04 -5.02
C ILE A 95 14.18 -8.15 -5.73
N ASN A 96 15.15 -7.32 -5.31
CA ASN A 96 16.48 -7.27 -5.92
C ASN A 96 17.48 -8.19 -5.21
N SER A 97 17.19 -8.62 -3.98
CA SER A 97 18.12 -9.38 -3.14
C SER A 97 17.53 -10.66 -2.54
N ALA A 98 16.23 -10.90 -2.68
CA ALA A 98 15.57 -12.08 -2.16
C ALA A 98 16.04 -13.34 -2.89
N SER A 99 16.42 -14.35 -2.12
CA SER A 99 16.86 -15.67 -2.58
C SER A 99 16.47 -16.73 -1.55
N LEU A 100 16.48 -18.01 -1.93
CA LEU A 100 16.24 -19.10 -0.97
C LEU A 100 17.17 -18.99 0.25
N GLY A 101 18.42 -18.58 0.05
CA GLY A 101 19.40 -18.40 1.13
C GLY A 101 19.03 -17.27 2.09
N SER A 102 18.58 -16.12 1.57
CA SER A 102 18.17 -14.99 2.40
C SER A 102 16.87 -15.29 3.17
N LEU A 103 15.95 -16.04 2.57
CA LEU A 103 14.73 -16.52 3.24
C LEU A 103 15.06 -17.56 4.31
N SER A 104 15.94 -18.51 4.00
CA SER A 104 16.40 -19.54 4.93
C SER A 104 17.06 -18.93 6.17
N ALA A 105 17.96 -17.96 5.97
CA ALA A 105 18.63 -17.27 7.07
C ALA A 105 17.66 -16.45 7.93
N HIS A 106 16.62 -15.85 7.34
CA HIS A 106 15.67 -15.01 8.06
C HIS A 106 14.62 -15.82 8.83
N PHE A 107 14.05 -16.85 8.19
CA PHE A 107 12.97 -17.65 8.77
C PHE A 107 13.46 -18.92 9.49
N GLY A 108 14.75 -19.23 9.44
CA GLY A 108 15.36 -20.37 10.14
C GLY A 108 15.03 -21.74 9.54
N TYR A 109 14.45 -21.80 8.34
CA TYR A 109 14.14 -23.05 7.64
C TYR A 109 15.20 -23.42 6.62
N HIS A 110 15.34 -24.72 6.35
CA HIS A 110 16.20 -25.20 5.27
C HIS A 110 15.69 -24.73 3.89
N PRO A 111 16.58 -24.35 2.93
CA PRO A 111 16.20 -23.88 1.60
C PRO A 111 15.18 -24.75 0.86
N ASN A 112 15.35 -26.07 0.89
CA ASN A 112 14.42 -27.01 0.24
C ASN A 112 13.00 -26.96 0.84
N TYR A 113 12.89 -26.71 2.15
CA TYR A 113 11.60 -26.59 2.82
C TYR A 113 10.91 -25.28 2.41
N ILE A 114 11.66 -24.17 2.37
CA ILE A 114 11.17 -22.88 1.85
C ILE A 114 10.67 -23.03 0.41
N TYR A 115 11.45 -23.69 -0.45
CA TYR A 115 11.07 -23.95 -1.84
C TYR A 115 9.76 -24.73 -1.93
N ALA A 116 9.66 -25.86 -1.23
CA ALA A 116 8.46 -26.69 -1.23
C ALA A 116 7.24 -25.94 -0.68
N MET A 117 7.43 -25.14 0.38
CA MET A 117 6.37 -24.35 1.02
C MET A 117 5.84 -23.25 0.10
N LEU A 118 6.74 -22.50 -0.55
CA LEU A 118 6.38 -21.47 -1.53
C LEU A 118 5.74 -22.10 -2.76
N HIS A 119 6.35 -23.13 -3.34
CA HIS A 119 5.83 -23.80 -4.53
C HIS A 119 4.46 -24.44 -4.27
N LYS A 120 4.22 -25.02 -3.09
CA LYS A 120 2.90 -25.54 -2.70
C LYS A 120 1.83 -24.46 -2.68
N LYS A 121 2.19 -23.23 -2.32
CA LYS A 121 1.25 -22.11 -2.19
C LYS A 121 1.03 -21.35 -3.50
N THR A 122 2.10 -21.08 -4.23
CA THR A 122 2.10 -20.21 -5.41
C THR A 122 2.11 -20.98 -6.72
N GLY A 123 2.50 -22.27 -6.71
CA GLY A 123 2.75 -23.07 -7.90
C GLY A 123 3.98 -22.62 -8.70
N LYS A 124 4.81 -21.72 -8.15
CA LYS A 124 5.90 -21.05 -8.87
C LYS A 124 7.23 -21.20 -8.15
N ALA A 125 8.31 -21.19 -8.93
CA ALA A 125 9.66 -21.04 -8.39
C ALA A 125 9.90 -19.60 -7.91
N ILE A 126 10.87 -19.39 -7.01
CA ILE A 126 11.22 -18.05 -6.52
C ILE A 126 11.66 -17.12 -7.66
N SER A 127 12.40 -17.63 -8.65
CA SER A 127 12.81 -16.85 -9.83
C SER A 127 11.62 -16.33 -10.64
N GLU A 128 10.59 -17.15 -10.81
CA GLU A 128 9.35 -16.78 -11.51
C GLU A 128 8.54 -15.76 -10.70
N LEU A 129 8.50 -15.92 -9.37
CA LEU A 129 7.85 -14.98 -8.47
C LEU A 129 8.53 -13.60 -8.55
N LEU A 130 9.86 -13.56 -8.46
CA LEU A 130 10.66 -12.36 -8.62
C LEU A 130 10.44 -11.68 -9.97
N LEU A 131 10.43 -12.47 -11.05
CA LEU A 131 10.15 -11.94 -12.39
C LEU A 131 8.76 -11.31 -12.45
N SER A 132 7.73 -11.98 -11.90
CA SER A 132 6.36 -11.47 -11.92
C SER A 132 6.22 -10.13 -11.17
N PHE A 133 6.86 -10.01 -10.00
CA PHE A 133 6.87 -8.76 -9.27
C PHE A 133 7.64 -7.65 -10.00
N ARG A 134 8.73 -7.98 -10.72
CA ARG A 134 9.50 -6.98 -11.49
C ARG A 134 8.69 -6.44 -12.67
N VAL A 135 7.94 -7.32 -13.33
CA VAL A 135 7.03 -6.92 -14.42
C VAL A 135 5.93 -6.01 -13.88
N GLN A 136 5.34 -6.34 -12.72
CA GLN A 136 4.34 -5.48 -12.07
C GLN A 136 4.93 -4.09 -11.71
N GLN A 137 6.13 -4.04 -11.15
CA GLN A 137 6.83 -2.78 -10.88
C GLN A 137 7.06 -1.97 -12.17
N ALA A 138 7.53 -2.62 -13.23
CA ALA A 138 7.76 -1.96 -14.51
C ALA A 138 6.47 -1.41 -15.12
N GLU A 139 5.37 -2.17 -15.09
CA GLU A 139 4.06 -1.72 -15.56
C GLU A 139 3.59 -0.47 -14.80
N LEU A 140 3.76 -0.45 -13.49
CA LEU A 140 3.36 0.67 -12.65
C LEU A 140 4.23 1.91 -12.92
N LEU A 141 5.55 1.75 -13.04
CA LEU A 141 6.46 2.83 -13.38
C LEU A 141 6.14 3.42 -14.75
N LEU A 142 5.79 2.59 -15.74
CA LEU A 142 5.40 3.06 -17.07
C LEU A 142 4.12 3.89 -17.03
N LYS A 143 3.10 3.48 -16.26
CA LYS A 143 1.87 4.26 -16.07
C LYS A 143 2.13 5.61 -15.39
N ASP A 144 3.03 5.64 -14.40
CA ASP A 144 3.37 6.87 -13.68
C ASP A 144 4.13 7.87 -14.58
N ILE A 145 5.01 7.37 -15.45
CA ILE A 145 5.75 8.18 -16.42
C ILE A 145 4.81 8.76 -17.50
N ASP A 146 3.82 8.01 -17.98
CA ASP A 146 2.82 8.50 -18.95
C ASP A 146 1.98 9.65 -18.35
N LEU A 147 1.56 9.52 -17.09
CA LEU A 147 0.82 10.56 -16.36
C LEU A 147 1.66 11.84 -16.14
N SER A 148 2.99 11.72 -16.06
CA SER A 148 3.92 12.84 -15.95
C SER A 148 4.24 13.47 -17.31
N GLY A 149 4.15 12.70 -18.40
CA GLY A 149 4.41 13.13 -19.78
C GLY A 149 3.27 13.92 -20.44
N GLU A 150 2.02 13.69 -20.03
CA GLU A 150 0.84 14.33 -20.64
C GLU A 150 0.49 15.73 -20.06
N ASN A 151 1.19 16.16 -19.00
CA ASN A 151 1.11 17.53 -18.46
C ASN A 151 2.26 18.45 -18.95
N ARG A 152 2.62 18.37 -20.24
CA ARG A 152 3.57 19.30 -20.87
C ARG A 152 3.03 19.91 -22.15
#